data_AF-A0A355PJY3-F1
#
_entry.id   AF-A0A355PJY3-F1
#
_cell.length_a   1.000
_cell.length_b   1.000
_cell.length_c   1.000
_cell.angle_alpha   90.00
_cell.angle_beta   90.00
_cell.angle_gamma   90.00
#
_symmetry.space_group_name_H-M   'P 1'
#
loop_
_entity.id
_entity.type
_entity.pdbx_description
1 polymer ?
#
loop_
_entity_poly.entity_id
_entity_poly.type
_entity_poly.pdbx_seq_one_letter_code
_entity_poly.pdbx_strand_id
1 'polypeptide(L)'
;MNLYPVRAIYMAEMARTRRTLLQSIVSPVISTSLYFVVFGAAIGSRITEIGGVSYGAFIVPGLIMLMLLTQSVSNASFGIFFPKFSGSIYEILSAPISYLEIVVGYVGAAASKSILLGLIILGTSSFFVPLEIAHPFWMLTFLVLTAVTFSLLGFIIGIWADGFDKLQLVPLLVITPLTFLGGSFYSIDMLPPFWQSVTLANPVVYLVSGFRWSFYG
;
A
#
# COMPACT_ATOMS: atom_id res chain seq x y z
N MET A 1 -17.78 -3.23 -22.42
CA MET A 1 -17.49 -2.58 -21.13
C MET A 1 -17.86 -1.12 -21.28
N ASN A 2 -18.86 -0.66 -20.55
CA ASN A 2 -19.31 0.72 -20.57
C ASN A 2 -18.43 1.54 -19.61
N LEU A 3 -17.72 2.54 -20.13
CA LEU A 3 -16.79 3.35 -19.32
C LEU A 3 -17.51 4.36 -18.43
N TYR A 4 -18.78 4.65 -18.72
CA TYR A 4 -19.56 5.64 -17.96
C TYR A 4 -19.80 5.22 -16.49
N PRO A 5 -20.30 4.00 -16.19
CA PRO A 5 -20.43 3.54 -14.81
C PRO A 5 -19.11 3.51 -14.05
N VAL A 6 -18.05 3.00 -14.70
CA VAL A 6 -16.70 2.94 -14.12
C VAL A 6 -16.22 4.33 -13.73
N ARG A 7 -16.36 5.30 -14.64
CA ARG A 7 -15.96 6.70 -14.39
C ARG A 7 -16.79 7.33 -13.28
N ALA A 8 -18.09 7.06 -13.22
CA ALA A 8 -18.96 7.60 -12.18
C ALA A 8 -18.55 7.11 -10.79
N ILE A 9 -18.35 5.80 -10.61
CA ILE A 9 -17.88 5.21 -9.35
C ILE A 9 -16.50 5.77 -8.99
N TYR A 10 -15.57 5.79 -9.94
CA TYR A 10 -14.23 6.32 -9.73
C TYR A 10 -14.23 7.78 -9.27
N MET A 11 -15.02 8.63 -9.94
CA MET A 11 -15.12 10.04 -9.62
C MET A 11 -15.78 10.28 -8.25
N ALA A 12 -16.78 9.49 -7.88
CA ALA A 12 -17.41 9.55 -6.57
C ALA A 12 -16.41 9.23 -5.44
N GLU A 13 -15.62 8.16 -5.59
CA GLU A 13 -14.59 7.78 -4.61
C GLU A 13 -13.44 8.81 -4.54
N MET A 14 -13.04 9.38 -5.68
CA MET A 14 -12.05 10.47 -5.70
C MET A 14 -12.58 11.74 -5.05
N ALA A 15 -13.86 12.08 -5.26
CA ALA A 15 -14.50 13.23 -4.61
C ALA A 15 -14.60 13.03 -3.10
N ARG A 16 -14.90 11.82 -2.64
CA ARG A 16 -14.88 11.45 -1.21
C ARG A 16 -13.47 11.64 -0.62
N THR A 17 -12.45 11.17 -1.32
CA THR A 17 -11.05 11.32 -0.90
C THR A 17 -10.63 12.79 -0.80
N ARG A 18 -11.08 13.64 -1.73
CA ARG A 18 -10.81 15.10 -1.69
C ARG A 18 -11.36 15.78 -0.43
N ARG A 19 -12.44 15.25 0.17
CA ARG A 19 -13.00 15.79 1.42
C ARG A 19 -12.21 15.37 2.65
N THR A 20 -11.38 14.33 2.55
CA THR A 20 -10.61 13.76 3.67
C THR A 20 -9.10 13.83 3.44
N LEU A 21 -8.61 14.80 2.66
CA LEU A 21 -7.18 14.91 2.28
C LEU A 21 -6.23 14.98 3.48
N LEU A 22 -6.60 15.71 4.53
CA LEU A 22 -5.80 15.79 5.76
C LEU A 22 -5.60 14.40 6.39
N GLN A 23 -6.67 13.62 6.48
CA GLN A 23 -6.58 12.27 7.05
C GLN A 23 -5.98 11.26 6.07
N SER A 24 -6.31 11.36 4.78
CA SER A 24 -5.96 10.37 3.76
C SER A 24 -4.55 10.52 3.19
N ILE A 25 -3.96 11.72 3.30
CA ILE A 25 -2.62 12.01 2.77
C ILE A 25 -1.70 12.46 3.89
N VAL A 26 -2.08 13.49 4.65
CA VAL A 26 -1.18 14.11 5.63
C VAL A 26 -0.84 13.13 6.76
N SER A 27 -1.84 12.46 7.35
CA SER A 27 -1.58 11.45 8.40
C SER A 27 -0.62 10.34 7.95
N PRO A 28 -0.86 9.66 6.81
CA PRO A 28 0.08 8.65 6.34
C PRO A 28 1.48 9.21 6.05
N VAL A 29 1.59 10.37 5.39
CA VAL A 29 2.91 10.99 5.11
C VAL A 29 3.66 11.35 6.40
N ILE A 30 2.98 11.91 7.40
CA ILE A 30 3.57 12.20 8.71
C ILE A 30 4.04 10.91 9.37
N SER A 31 3.20 9.88 9.39
CA SER A 31 3.55 8.59 9.99
C SER A 31 4.81 8.00 9.34
N THR A 32 4.86 7.93 8.01
CA THR A 32 6.04 7.43 7.30
C THR A 32 7.27 8.30 7.52
N SER A 33 7.11 9.62 7.60
CA SER A 33 8.21 10.54 7.92
C SER A 33 8.74 10.31 9.34
N LEU A 34 7.86 10.06 10.33
CA LEU A 34 8.27 9.70 11.68
C LEU A 34 8.99 8.35 11.69
N TYR A 35 8.53 7.37 10.92
CA TYR A 35 9.25 6.12 10.73
C TYR A 35 10.65 6.37 10.15
N PHE A 36 10.80 7.28 9.18
CA PHE A 36 12.12 7.67 8.67
C PHE A 36 13.01 8.30 9.73
N VAL A 37 12.49 9.23 10.52
CA VAL A 37 13.29 9.86 11.58
C VAL A 37 13.70 8.84 12.64
N VAL A 38 12.78 8.01 13.09
CA VAL A 38 13.04 7.02 14.15
C VAL A 38 13.97 5.91 13.65
N PHE A 39 13.65 5.26 12.54
CA PHE A 39 14.47 4.16 12.05
C PHE A 39 15.73 4.68 11.36
N GLY A 40 15.62 5.65 10.46
CA GLY A 40 16.75 6.21 9.72
C GLY A 40 17.77 6.90 10.62
N ALA A 41 17.36 7.78 11.53
CA ALA A 41 18.32 8.50 12.39
C ALA A 41 18.74 7.70 13.63
N ALA A 42 17.80 7.04 14.33
CA ALA A 42 18.16 6.36 15.58
C ALA A 42 18.91 5.04 15.33
N ILE A 43 18.49 4.24 14.34
CA ILE A 43 19.15 2.96 14.03
C ILE A 43 20.34 3.16 13.09
N GLY A 44 20.29 4.15 12.19
CA GLY A 44 21.43 4.53 11.35
C GLY A 44 22.69 4.90 12.14
N SER A 45 22.55 5.34 13.40
CA SER A 45 23.68 5.58 14.30
C SER A 45 24.39 4.30 14.78
N ARG A 46 23.74 3.14 14.69
CA ARG A 46 24.26 1.82 15.11
C ARG A 46 24.60 0.91 13.93
N ILE A 47 23.84 1.01 12.85
CA ILE A 47 24.04 0.25 11.61
C ILE A 47 24.18 1.29 10.49
N THR A 48 25.41 1.60 10.11
CA THR A 48 25.70 2.60 9.09
C THR A 48 25.34 2.11 7.69
N GLU A 49 25.60 0.84 7.39
CA GLU A 49 25.37 0.24 6.06
C GLU A 49 24.81 -1.18 6.14
N ILE A 50 23.95 -1.52 5.19
CA ILE A 50 23.48 -2.88 4.92
C ILE A 50 23.80 -3.18 3.45
N GLY A 51 24.72 -4.12 3.20
CA GLY A 51 25.07 -4.53 1.84
C GLY A 51 25.62 -3.40 0.96
N GLY A 52 26.36 -2.44 1.54
CA GLY A 52 26.94 -1.28 0.83
C GLY A 52 25.97 -0.13 0.57
N VAL A 53 24.72 -0.23 1.03
CA VAL A 53 23.72 0.85 0.96
C VAL A 53 23.50 1.40 2.36
N SER A 54 23.39 2.73 2.49
CA SER A 54 23.09 3.35 3.79
C SER A 54 21.78 2.83 4.35
N TYR A 55 21.71 2.60 5.67
CA TYR A 55 20.49 2.05 6.29
C TYR A 55 19.25 2.90 5.99
N GLY A 56 19.41 4.24 5.99
CA GLY A 56 18.35 5.17 5.63
C GLY A 56 17.81 4.93 4.22
N ALA A 57 18.67 4.70 3.24
CA ALA A 57 18.28 4.38 1.87
C ALA A 57 17.61 2.99 1.78
N PHE A 58 18.13 2.01 2.52
CA PHE A 58 17.62 0.64 2.53
C PHE A 58 16.16 0.52 3.01
N ILE A 59 15.77 1.31 4.02
CA ILE A 59 14.42 1.25 4.60
C ILE A 59 13.36 2.01 3.79
N VAL A 60 13.76 2.93 2.90
CA VAL A 60 12.80 3.75 2.11
C VAL A 60 11.84 2.89 1.29
N PRO A 61 12.30 1.94 0.46
CA PRO A 61 11.40 1.11 -0.33
C PRO A 61 10.49 0.26 0.55
N GLY A 62 10.99 -0.25 1.68
CA GLY A 62 10.20 -1.06 2.62
C GLY A 62 9.09 -0.27 3.29
N LEU A 63 9.35 0.98 3.69
CA LEU A 63 8.35 1.87 4.28
C LEU A 63 7.28 2.28 3.27
N ILE A 64 7.66 2.58 2.03
CA ILE A 64 6.72 2.85 0.94
C ILE A 64 5.82 1.63 0.73
N MET A 65 6.38 0.42 0.74
CA MET A 65 5.60 -0.81 0.55
C MET A 65 4.65 -1.08 1.72
N LEU A 66 5.08 -0.92 2.97
CA LEU A 66 4.19 -1.01 4.15
C LEU A 66 2.99 -0.09 4.03
N MET A 67 3.25 1.15 3.65
CA MET A 67 2.20 2.14 3.43
C MET A 67 1.29 1.77 2.27
N LEU A 68 1.86 1.37 1.14
CA LEU A 68 1.11 1.00 -0.05
C LEU A 68 0.19 -0.19 0.21
N LEU A 69 0.68 -1.22 0.89
CA LEU A 69 -0.07 -2.43 1.25
C LEU A 69 -1.24 -2.11 2.18
N THR A 70 -0.96 -1.42 3.29
CA THR A 70 -1.99 -1.08 4.30
C THR A 70 -3.04 -0.13 3.74
N GLN A 71 -2.64 0.89 2.98
CA GLN A 71 -3.55 1.87 2.39
C GLN A 71 -4.36 1.28 1.23
N SER A 72 -3.79 0.41 0.40
CA SER A 72 -4.52 -0.21 -0.71
C SER A 72 -5.63 -1.13 -0.22
N VAL A 73 -5.35 -1.93 0.82
CA VAL A 73 -6.37 -2.77 1.46
C VAL A 73 -7.43 -1.89 2.13
N SER A 74 -7.02 -0.97 3.00
CA SER A 74 -7.96 -0.15 3.78
C SER A 74 -8.87 0.68 2.86
N ASN A 75 -8.31 1.44 1.91
CA ASN A 75 -9.09 2.29 1.02
C ASN A 75 -10.07 1.49 0.16
N ALA A 76 -9.68 0.33 -0.35
CA ALA A 76 -10.57 -0.51 -1.14
C ALA A 76 -11.68 -1.16 -0.28
N SER A 77 -11.35 -1.65 0.91
CA SER A 77 -12.32 -2.22 1.85
C SER A 77 -13.38 -1.19 2.24
N PHE A 78 -12.97 0.02 2.62
CA PHE A 78 -13.88 1.12 2.99
C PHE A 78 -14.65 1.71 1.80
N GLY A 79 -14.13 1.59 0.58
CA GLY A 79 -14.79 2.06 -0.64
C GLY A 79 -16.10 1.32 -0.89
N ILE A 80 -16.06 -0.02 -0.87
CA ILE A 80 -17.26 -0.84 -1.10
C ILE A 80 -18.12 -1.07 0.15
N PHE A 81 -17.50 -1.10 1.34
CA PHE A 81 -18.24 -1.33 2.58
C PHE A 81 -19.20 -0.20 2.92
N PHE A 82 -18.84 1.06 2.66
CA PHE A 82 -19.69 2.20 3.06
C PHE A 82 -21.03 2.25 2.31
N PRO A 83 -21.07 2.03 0.98
CA PRO A 83 -22.32 1.81 0.25
C PRO A 83 -23.12 0.61 0.76
N LYS A 84 -22.45 -0.49 1.11
CA LYS A 84 -23.09 -1.68 1.72
C LYS A 84 -23.75 -1.34 3.05
N PHE A 85 -23.04 -0.64 3.92
CA PHE A 85 -23.51 -0.25 5.25
C PHE A 85 -24.67 0.75 5.20
N SER A 86 -24.62 1.71 4.27
CA SER A 86 -25.67 2.72 4.10
C SER A 86 -26.89 2.25 3.30
N GLY A 87 -26.83 1.05 2.70
CA GLY A 87 -27.88 0.54 1.81
C GLY A 87 -27.86 1.13 0.39
N SER A 88 -27.03 2.14 0.11
CA SER A 88 -26.88 2.70 -1.25
C SER A 88 -26.27 1.71 -2.26
N ILE A 89 -25.72 0.58 -1.81
CA ILE A 89 -25.29 -0.51 -2.69
C ILE A 89 -26.43 -1.04 -3.57
N TYR A 90 -27.68 -0.98 -3.11
CA TYR A 90 -28.84 -1.41 -3.91
C TYR A 90 -29.09 -0.52 -5.13
N GLU A 91 -28.67 0.75 -5.09
CA GLU A 91 -28.74 1.65 -6.25
C GLU A 91 -27.76 1.19 -7.34
N ILE A 92 -26.55 0.77 -6.94
CA ILE A 92 -25.54 0.24 -7.86
C ILE A 92 -25.99 -1.11 -8.44
N LEU A 93 -26.62 -1.96 -7.63
CA LEU A 93 -27.09 -3.29 -8.05
C LEU A 93 -28.38 -3.26 -8.88
N SER A 94 -29.18 -2.19 -8.78
CA SER A 94 -30.40 -1.99 -9.59
C SER A 94 -30.11 -1.32 -10.95
N ALA A 95 -29.01 -0.59 -11.06
CA ALA A 95 -28.52 -0.08 -12.33
C ALA A 95 -27.98 -1.22 -13.21
N PRO A 96 -28.09 -1.15 -14.55
CA PRO A 96 -27.55 -2.16 -15.47
C PRO A 96 -26.02 -2.03 -15.60
N ILE A 97 -25.31 -2.25 -14.50
CA ILE A 97 -23.84 -2.16 -14.39
C ILE A 97 -23.27 -3.58 -14.24
N SER A 98 -22.22 -3.89 -15.00
CA SER A 98 -21.56 -5.19 -14.88
C SER A 98 -20.73 -5.28 -13.58
N TYR A 99 -20.62 -6.47 -13.00
CA TYR A 99 -19.76 -6.72 -11.83
C TYR A 99 -18.31 -6.30 -12.08
N LEU A 100 -17.79 -6.50 -13.30
CA LEU A 100 -16.44 -6.08 -13.66
C LEU A 100 -16.28 -4.56 -13.64
N GLU A 101 -17.32 -3.82 -14.03
CA GLU A 101 -17.30 -2.35 -14.04
C GLU A 101 -17.27 -1.79 -12.61
N ILE A 102 -18.00 -2.43 -11.69
CA ILE A 102 -17.98 -2.09 -10.26
C ILE A 102 -16.57 -2.32 -9.69
N VAL A 103 -16.00 -3.51 -9.92
CA VAL A 103 -14.66 -3.86 -9.44
C VAL A 103 -13.62 -2.87 -9.98
N VAL A 104 -13.60 -2.61 -11.30
CA VAL A 104 -12.64 -1.69 -11.91
C VAL A 104 -12.81 -0.26 -11.37
N GLY A 105 -14.04 0.19 -11.13
CA GLY A 105 -14.31 1.52 -10.57
C GLY A 105 -13.74 1.69 -9.15
N TYR A 106 -14.10 0.78 -8.23
CA TYR A 106 -13.64 0.86 -6.83
C TYR A 106 -12.16 0.53 -6.67
N VAL A 107 -11.68 -0.56 -7.28
CA VAL A 107 -10.27 -0.97 -7.21
C VAL A 107 -9.39 0.05 -7.91
N GLY A 108 -9.81 0.56 -9.07
CA GLY A 108 -9.08 1.60 -9.78
C GLY A 108 -8.95 2.88 -8.96
N ALA A 109 -10.02 3.29 -8.26
CA ALA A 109 -9.99 4.45 -7.36
C ALA A 109 -9.05 4.22 -6.17
N ALA A 110 -9.17 3.09 -5.47
CA ALA A 110 -8.32 2.77 -4.33
C ALA A 110 -6.84 2.63 -4.73
N ALA A 111 -6.55 1.94 -5.83
CA ALA A 111 -5.19 1.77 -6.33
C ALA A 111 -4.59 3.12 -6.74
N SER A 112 -5.33 3.97 -7.47
CA SER A 112 -4.85 5.31 -7.85
C SER A 112 -4.50 6.17 -6.64
N LYS A 113 -5.33 6.11 -5.58
CA LYS A 113 -5.08 6.83 -4.33
C LYS A 113 -3.82 6.34 -3.64
N SER A 114 -3.65 5.03 -3.51
CA SER A 114 -2.46 4.43 -2.90
C SER A 114 -1.20 4.71 -3.71
N ILE A 115 -1.27 4.66 -5.04
CA ILE A 115 -0.16 4.99 -5.94
C ILE A 115 0.27 6.45 -5.74
N LEU A 116 -0.69 7.37 -5.76
CA LEU A 116 -0.43 8.80 -5.50
C LEU A 116 0.25 9.00 -4.16
N LEU A 117 -0.23 8.33 -3.11
CA LEU A 117 0.36 8.41 -1.78
C LEU A 117 1.79 7.84 -1.74
N GLY A 118 2.03 6.71 -2.41
CA GLY A 118 3.37 6.13 -2.55
C GLY A 118 4.35 7.07 -3.26
N LEU A 119 3.90 7.77 -4.31
CA LEU A 119 4.70 8.78 -5.01
C LEU A 119 4.95 10.02 -4.16
N ILE A 120 3.97 10.48 -3.37
CA ILE A 120 4.16 11.58 -2.42
C ILE A 120 5.21 11.17 -1.39
N ILE A 121 5.11 9.97 -0.83
CA ILE A 121 6.07 9.47 0.16
C ILE A 121 7.47 9.36 -0.45
N LEU A 122 7.57 8.83 -1.67
CA LEU A 122 8.84 8.78 -2.41
C LEU A 122 9.46 10.18 -2.56
N GLY A 123 8.67 11.16 -2.98
CA GLY A 123 9.11 12.56 -3.08
C GLY A 123 9.46 13.18 -1.72
N THR A 124 8.79 12.81 -0.63
CA THR A 124 9.19 13.25 0.72
C THR A 124 10.48 12.58 1.17
N SER A 125 10.68 11.29 0.85
CA SER A 125 11.88 10.54 1.26
C SER A 125 13.16 11.04 0.61
N SER A 126 13.09 11.60 -0.61
CA SER A 126 14.26 12.20 -1.27
C SER A 126 14.81 13.43 -0.54
N PHE A 127 14.05 14.05 0.37
CA PHE A 127 14.57 15.12 1.23
C PHE A 127 15.35 14.59 2.44
N PHE A 128 15.11 13.36 2.86
CA PHE A 128 15.79 12.75 4.01
C PHE A 128 17.05 12.01 3.61
N VAL A 129 17.06 11.35 2.44
CA VAL A 129 18.16 10.51 1.97
C VAL A 129 18.35 10.71 0.46
N PRO A 130 19.59 10.83 -0.04
CA PRO A 130 19.84 10.82 -1.47
C PRO A 130 19.44 9.45 -2.03
N LEU A 131 18.39 9.43 -2.84
CA LEU A 131 17.86 8.23 -3.48
C LEU A 131 18.20 8.26 -4.95
N GLU A 132 18.87 7.22 -5.43
CA GLU A 132 19.02 6.97 -6.85
C GLU A 132 18.03 5.88 -7.26
N ILE A 133 17.28 6.14 -8.33
CA ILE A 133 16.34 5.17 -8.89
C ILE A 133 17.03 4.54 -10.10
N ALA A 134 17.65 3.38 -9.94
CA ALA A 134 18.31 2.67 -11.03
C ALA A 134 17.32 2.24 -12.14
N HIS A 135 16.11 1.84 -11.76
CA HIS A 135 15.14 1.23 -12.67
C HIS A 135 13.71 1.78 -12.47
N PRO A 136 13.40 2.99 -12.98
CA PRO A 136 12.11 3.66 -12.73
C PRO A 136 10.90 2.91 -13.32
N PHE A 137 11.07 2.19 -14.42
CA PHE A 137 10.00 1.39 -15.02
C PHE A 137 9.60 0.21 -14.12
N TRP A 138 10.58 -0.49 -13.55
CA TRP A 138 10.34 -1.60 -12.63
C TRP A 138 9.75 -1.11 -11.31
N MET A 139 10.24 0.02 -10.80
CA MET A 139 9.67 0.70 -9.63
C MET A 139 8.17 0.96 -9.82
N LEU A 140 7.78 1.60 -10.92
CA LEU A 140 6.38 1.88 -11.22
C LEU A 140 5.55 0.60 -11.37
N THR A 141 6.12 -0.43 -12.01
CA THR A 141 5.44 -1.71 -12.23
C THR A 141 5.14 -2.40 -10.90
N PHE A 142 6.10 -2.51 -9.99
CA PHE A 142 5.89 -3.09 -8.67
C PHE A 142 4.89 -2.27 -7.84
N LEU A 143 4.95 -0.95 -7.95
CA LEU A 143 4.04 -0.04 -7.25
C LEU A 143 2.59 -0.21 -7.74
N VAL A 144 2.36 -0.26 -9.06
CA VAL A 144 1.04 -0.51 -9.64
C VAL A 144 0.55 -1.93 -9.33
N LEU A 145 1.39 -2.94 -9.50
CA LEU A 145 1.02 -4.34 -9.27
C LEU A 145 0.62 -4.57 -7.80
N THR A 146 1.39 -4.01 -6.88
CA THR A 146 1.10 -4.11 -5.44
C THR A 146 -0.19 -3.36 -5.11
N ALA A 147 -0.35 -2.12 -5.60
CA ALA A 147 -1.56 -1.34 -5.35
C ALA A 147 -2.82 -2.06 -5.85
N VAL A 148 -2.81 -2.58 -7.08
CA VAL A 148 -3.95 -3.29 -7.66
C VAL A 148 -4.24 -4.59 -6.91
N THR A 149 -3.21 -5.41 -6.64
CA THR A 149 -3.37 -6.71 -5.96
C THR A 149 -3.97 -6.54 -4.56
N PHE A 150 -3.45 -5.60 -3.79
CA PHE A 150 -3.91 -5.37 -2.43
C PHE A 150 -5.22 -4.56 -2.37
N SER A 151 -5.52 -3.75 -3.38
CA SER A 151 -6.86 -3.17 -3.52
C SER A 151 -7.91 -4.20 -3.91
N LEU A 152 -7.58 -5.22 -4.72
CA LEU A 152 -8.48 -6.36 -4.96
C LEU A 152 -8.74 -7.14 -3.67
N LEU A 153 -7.69 -7.41 -2.88
CA LEU A 153 -7.83 -8.04 -1.57
C LEU A 153 -8.73 -7.20 -0.65
N GLY A 154 -8.49 -5.89 -0.57
CA GLY A 154 -9.33 -4.97 0.20
C GLY A 154 -10.79 -4.97 -0.27
N PHE A 155 -11.03 -4.97 -1.57
CA PHE A 155 -12.37 -5.05 -2.13
C PHE A 155 -13.11 -6.32 -1.69
N ILE A 156 -12.44 -7.48 -1.70
CA ILE A 156 -12.98 -8.75 -1.19
C ILE A 156 -13.33 -8.63 0.30
N ILE A 157 -12.44 -8.04 1.11
CA ILE A 157 -12.66 -7.82 2.54
C ILE A 157 -13.85 -6.88 2.78
N GLY A 158 -13.99 -5.82 1.98
CA GLY A 158 -15.10 -4.88 2.09
C GLY A 158 -16.45 -5.53 1.79
N ILE A 159 -16.51 -6.50 0.87
CA ILE A 159 -17.72 -7.29 0.62
C ILE A 159 -17.99 -8.25 1.78
N TRP A 160 -16.95 -8.94 2.28
CA TRP A 160 -17.06 -9.92 3.35
C TRP A 160 -17.37 -9.31 4.74
N ALA A 161 -16.95 -8.07 4.98
CA ALA A 161 -17.10 -7.43 6.26
C ALA A 161 -18.57 -7.08 6.55
N ASP A 162 -19.03 -7.44 7.76
CA ASP A 162 -20.37 -7.10 8.27
C ASP A 162 -20.33 -5.94 9.28
N GLY A 163 -19.13 -5.49 9.65
CA GLY A 163 -18.91 -4.43 10.63
C GLY A 163 -17.54 -3.80 10.47
N PHE A 164 -17.38 -2.61 11.07
CA PHE A 164 -16.14 -1.83 10.99
C PHE A 164 -14.94 -2.54 11.62
N ASP A 165 -15.15 -3.37 12.64
CA ASP A 165 -14.08 -4.14 13.29
C ASP A 165 -13.42 -5.12 12.30
N LYS A 166 -14.23 -5.82 11.50
CA LYS A 166 -13.72 -6.76 10.47
C LYS A 166 -12.90 -6.05 9.40
N LEU A 167 -13.20 -4.78 9.09
CA LEU A 167 -12.44 -3.99 8.10
C LEU A 167 -11.05 -3.64 8.61
N GLN A 168 -10.87 -3.44 9.91
CA GLN A 168 -9.57 -3.09 10.51
C GLN A 168 -8.77 -4.32 10.93
N LEU A 169 -9.44 -5.44 11.21
CA LEU A 169 -8.81 -6.68 11.63
C LEU A 169 -7.78 -7.17 10.60
N VAL A 170 -8.13 -7.19 9.31
CA VAL A 170 -7.24 -7.72 8.27
C VAL A 170 -5.99 -6.86 8.06
N PRO A 171 -6.09 -5.52 7.89
CA PRO A 171 -4.91 -4.66 7.85
C PRO A 171 -3.98 -4.82 9.06
N LEU A 172 -4.55 -4.94 10.26
CA LEU A 172 -3.77 -4.96 11.50
C LEU A 172 -3.16 -6.34 11.80
N LEU A 173 -3.95 -7.41 11.73
CA LEU A 173 -3.51 -8.77 12.12
C LEU A 173 -2.86 -9.55 10.99
N VAL A 174 -3.09 -9.18 9.73
CA VAL A 174 -2.57 -9.92 8.57
C VAL A 174 -1.55 -9.08 7.81
N ILE A 175 -1.95 -7.91 7.30
CA ILE A 175 -1.08 -7.11 6.41
C ILE A 175 0.14 -6.58 7.15
N THR A 176 -0.04 -6.12 8.39
CA THR A 176 1.07 -5.55 9.18
C THR A 176 2.12 -6.63 9.48
N PRO A 177 1.80 -7.80 10.07
CA PRO A 177 2.78 -8.86 10.27
C PRO A 177 3.42 -9.36 8.97
N LEU A 178 2.64 -9.53 7.90
CA LEU A 178 3.18 -9.92 6.59
C LEU A 178 4.18 -8.90 6.06
N THR A 179 3.96 -7.61 6.29
CA THR A 179 4.91 -6.61 5.78
C THR A 179 6.18 -6.53 6.62
N PHE A 180 6.06 -6.67 7.94
CA PHE A 180 7.22 -6.74 8.84
C PHE A 180 8.03 -8.02 8.60
N LEU A 181 7.37 -9.16 8.37
CA LEU A 181 8.01 -10.41 7.96
C LEU A 181 8.42 -10.41 6.48
N GLY A 182 8.10 -9.36 5.72
CA GLY A 182 8.42 -9.24 4.30
C GLY A 182 9.78 -8.61 4.01
N GLY A 183 10.68 -8.52 5.00
CA GLY A 183 12.01 -7.94 4.79
C GLY A 183 12.01 -6.42 4.52
N SER A 184 10.97 -5.71 4.97
CA SER A 184 10.84 -4.25 4.74
C SER A 184 11.88 -3.43 5.49
N PHE A 185 12.29 -3.87 6.69
CA PHE A 185 13.16 -3.11 7.60
C PHE A 185 14.53 -3.73 7.82
N TYR A 186 14.73 -4.98 7.38
CA TYR A 186 15.95 -5.75 7.61
C TYR A 186 16.30 -6.54 6.35
N SER A 187 17.55 -7.00 6.27
CA SER A 187 17.94 -7.97 5.25
C SER A 187 17.53 -9.38 5.67
N ILE A 188 17.00 -10.17 4.73
CA ILE A 188 16.56 -11.56 4.95
C ILE A 188 17.72 -12.42 5.47
N ASP A 189 18.95 -12.12 5.06
CA ASP A 189 20.16 -12.85 5.46
C ASP A 189 20.54 -12.65 6.93
N MET A 190 19.96 -11.65 7.60
CA MET A 190 20.17 -11.41 9.04
C MET A 190 19.28 -12.28 9.92
N LEU A 191 18.30 -12.99 9.34
CA LEU A 191 17.36 -13.82 10.09
C LEU A 191 17.92 -15.23 10.36
N PRO A 192 17.64 -15.81 11.54
CA PRO A 192 17.89 -17.23 11.78
C PRO A 192 17.15 -18.14 10.75
N PRO A 193 17.63 -19.37 10.49
CA PRO A 193 17.13 -20.23 9.42
C PRO A 193 15.60 -20.46 9.44
N PHE A 194 15.01 -20.55 10.64
CA PHE A 194 13.57 -20.69 10.81
C PHE A 194 12.81 -19.47 10.26
N TRP A 195 13.18 -18.27 10.70
CA TRP A 195 12.52 -17.02 10.29
C TRP A 195 12.80 -16.68 8.83
N GLN A 196 13.97 -17.04 8.32
CA GLN A 196 14.29 -16.93 6.91
C GLN A 196 13.31 -17.77 6.07
N SER A 197 13.07 -19.02 6.45
CA SER A 197 12.12 -19.90 5.76
C SER A 197 10.67 -19.37 5.79
N VAL A 198 10.24 -18.87 6.95
CA VAL A 198 8.90 -18.23 7.10
C VAL A 198 8.78 -16.98 6.23
N THR A 199 9.83 -16.17 6.17
CA THR A 199 9.89 -14.95 5.36
C THR A 199 9.86 -15.27 3.86
N LEU A 200 10.53 -16.33 3.43
CA LEU A 200 10.51 -16.78 2.03
C LEU A 200 9.15 -17.34 1.59
N ALA A 201 8.36 -17.90 2.52
CA ALA A 201 6.98 -18.32 2.21
C ALA A 201 6.02 -17.13 2.01
N ASN A 202 6.41 -15.92 2.43
CA ASN A 202 5.57 -14.74 2.36
C ASN A 202 5.67 -14.05 0.98
N PRO A 203 4.57 -13.94 0.22
CA PRO A 203 4.60 -13.32 -1.12
C PRO A 203 4.99 -11.84 -1.08
N VAL A 204 4.76 -11.15 0.05
CA VAL A 204 5.13 -9.74 0.22
C VAL A 204 6.65 -9.56 0.16
N VAL A 205 7.44 -10.58 0.55
CA VAL A 205 8.89 -10.49 0.52
C VAL A 205 9.41 -10.24 -0.89
N TYR A 206 8.78 -10.85 -1.90
CA TYR A 206 9.17 -10.70 -3.30
C TYR A 206 8.78 -9.34 -3.87
N LEU A 207 7.62 -8.81 -3.45
CA LEU A 207 7.20 -7.47 -3.85
C LEU A 207 8.12 -6.39 -3.25
N VAL A 208 8.45 -6.53 -1.96
CA VAL A 208 9.35 -5.59 -1.26
C VAL A 208 10.77 -5.68 -1.82
N SER A 209 11.28 -6.90 -2.03
CA SER A 209 12.62 -7.12 -2.56
C SER A 209 12.73 -6.63 -4.01
N GLY A 210 11.74 -6.91 -4.86
CA GLY A 210 11.70 -6.41 -6.23
C GLY A 210 11.56 -4.89 -6.32
N PHE A 211 10.75 -4.29 -5.44
CA PHE A 211 10.66 -2.84 -5.34
C PHE A 211 11.99 -2.25 -4.87
N ARG A 212 12.67 -2.83 -3.87
CA ARG A 212 14.00 -2.39 -3.42
C ARG A 212 15.06 -2.52 -4.52
N TRP A 213 15.07 -3.64 -5.26
CA TRP A 213 15.97 -3.87 -6.40
C TRP A 213 15.86 -2.75 -7.45
N SER A 214 14.67 -2.17 -7.63
CA SER A 214 14.49 -1.07 -8.58
C SER A 214 15.24 0.23 -8.22
N PHE A 215 15.71 0.37 -6.97
CA PHE A 215 16.53 1.49 -6.53
C PHE A 215 18.02 1.19 -6.66
N TYR A 216 18.46 0.00 -6.24
CA TYR A 216 19.88 -0.27 -5.98
C TYR A 216 20.52 -1.33 -6.88
N GLY A 217 19.75 -2.08 -7.67
CA GLY A 217 20.23 -3.25 -8.41
C GLY A 217 20.51 -4.43 -7.49
#